data_AF-A0A3B9NN79-F1
#
_entry.id   AF-A0A3B9NN79-F1
#
_cell.length_a   1.000
_cell.length_b   1.000
_cell.length_c   1.000
_cell.angle_alpha   90.00
_cell.angle_beta   90.00
_cell.angle_gamma   90.00
#
_symmetry.space_group_name_H-M   'P 1'
#
loop_
_entity.id
_entity.type
_entity.pdbx_description
1 polymer ?
#
loop_
_entity_poly.entity_id
_entity_poly.type
_entity_poly.pdbx_seq_one_letter_code
_entity_poly.pdbx_strand_id
1 'polypeptide(L)'
;MNTVADLNLTRFMGDWHVLADIATPFDRNAVNPLETYKLAPGGVVETTYSYREGSPDGPLRERNLKGFVSAESPAIWGMQIFWPVKAEYRVVYLDDDYQTTIIGRTKRDFVWVMARTPAIDPKTFATLMTTVQTLGYDLSQIRIHEPMRSLQVQETESNINRND
;
A
#
# COMPACT_ATOMS: atom_id res chain seq x y z
N MET A 1 -3.53 -3.10 17.06
CA MET A 1 -2.95 -2.32 15.94
C MET A 1 -3.84 -1.10 15.77
N ASN A 2 -3.29 0.08 16.03
CA ASN A 2 -4.06 1.32 15.96
C ASN A 2 -4.24 1.73 14.49
N THR A 3 -5.31 2.47 14.22
CA THR A 3 -5.59 3.08 12.91
C THR A 3 -5.54 4.59 13.04
N VAL A 4 -5.50 5.30 11.92
CA VAL A 4 -5.73 6.75 11.92
C VAL A 4 -7.13 7.04 12.47
N ALA A 5 -7.26 8.10 13.27
CA ALA A 5 -8.52 8.43 13.94
C ALA A 5 -9.55 8.99 12.96
N ASP A 6 -9.14 9.97 12.14
CA ASP A 6 -10.03 10.75 11.27
C ASP A 6 -9.65 10.58 9.79
N LEU A 7 -10.11 9.47 9.19
CA LEU A 7 -9.95 9.26 7.75
C LEU A 7 -11.06 9.98 6.98
N ASN A 8 -10.70 10.99 6.18
CA ASN A 8 -11.59 11.57 5.18
C ASN A 8 -11.60 10.68 3.92
N LEU A 9 -12.66 9.89 3.76
CA LEU A 9 -12.80 8.95 2.64
C LEU A 9 -12.69 9.65 1.29
N THR A 10 -13.32 10.82 1.11
CA THR A 10 -13.28 11.55 -0.16
C THR A 10 -11.87 11.94 -0.57
N ARG A 11 -11.04 12.42 0.38
CA ARG A 11 -9.63 12.72 0.12
C ARG A 11 -8.78 11.46 -0.11
N PHE A 12 -9.18 10.32 0.46
CA PHE A 12 -8.47 9.05 0.32
C PHE A 12 -8.69 8.37 -1.05
N MET A 13 -9.78 8.70 -1.76
CA MET A 13 -10.07 8.16 -3.08
C MET A 13 -9.00 8.51 -4.13
N GLY A 14 -9.08 7.86 -5.28
CA GLY A 14 -8.13 7.98 -6.38
C GLY A 14 -7.01 6.95 -6.29
N ASP A 15 -5.92 7.26 -6.98
CA ASP A 15 -4.83 6.31 -7.23
C ASP A 15 -3.78 6.34 -6.13
N TRP A 16 -3.28 5.14 -5.80
CA TRP A 16 -2.18 4.90 -4.87
C TRP A 16 -1.21 3.91 -5.47
N HIS A 17 0.00 4.37 -5.78
CA HIS A 17 1.10 3.51 -6.21
C HIS A 17 1.58 2.68 -5.02
N VAL A 18 1.66 1.37 -5.21
CA VAL A 18 2.18 0.46 -4.19
C VAL A 18 3.70 0.45 -4.27
N LEU A 19 4.34 1.07 -3.28
CA LEU A 19 5.79 1.19 -3.21
C LEU A 19 6.43 -0.06 -2.60
N ALA A 20 5.76 -0.66 -1.61
CA ALA A 20 6.21 -1.89 -0.98
C ALA A 20 5.03 -2.68 -0.41
N ASP A 21 5.15 -4.01 -0.45
CA ASP A 21 4.11 -4.92 0.01
C ASP A 21 4.64 -6.28 0.47
N ILE A 22 3.82 -7.03 1.21
CA ILE A 22 4.05 -8.48 1.34
C ILE A 22 3.40 -9.15 0.14
N ALA A 23 4.23 -9.73 -0.73
CA ALA A 23 3.76 -10.35 -1.96
C ALA A 23 2.88 -11.57 -1.69
N THR A 24 1.79 -11.69 -2.44
CA THR A 24 0.97 -12.91 -2.46
C THR A 24 1.47 -13.87 -3.52
N PRO A 25 1.10 -15.16 -3.47
CA PRO A 25 1.35 -16.07 -4.58
C PRO A 25 0.78 -15.60 -5.92
N PHE A 26 -0.23 -14.73 -5.92
CA PHE A 26 -0.94 -14.31 -7.14
C PHE A 26 -0.35 -13.08 -7.81
N ASP A 27 0.58 -12.38 -7.19
CA ASP A 27 1.14 -11.13 -7.71
C ASP A 27 2.65 -11.03 -7.52
N ARG A 28 3.34 -12.17 -7.38
CA ARG A 28 4.81 -12.24 -7.24
C ARG A 28 5.59 -11.52 -8.35
N ASN A 29 5.04 -11.51 -9.55
CA ASN A 29 5.64 -10.88 -10.73
C ASN A 29 4.97 -9.54 -11.10
N ALA A 30 4.26 -8.92 -10.15
CA ALA A 30 3.65 -7.61 -10.37
C ALA A 30 4.71 -6.52 -10.53
N VAL A 31 4.57 -5.75 -11.60
CA VAL A 31 5.37 -4.56 -11.89
C VAL A 31 4.44 -3.35 -11.92
N ASN A 32 4.87 -2.25 -11.32
CA ASN A 32 4.11 -0.99 -11.17
C ASN A 32 2.69 -1.19 -10.61
N PRO A 33 2.52 -1.87 -9.47
CA PRO A 33 1.21 -2.03 -8.87
C PRO A 33 0.57 -0.69 -8.47
N LEU A 34 -0.72 -0.57 -8.75
CA LEU A 34 -1.55 0.59 -8.50
C LEU A 34 -2.86 0.14 -7.88
N GLU A 35 -3.25 0.75 -6.77
CA GLU A 35 -4.58 0.57 -6.20
C GLU A 35 -5.41 1.84 -6.33
N THR A 36 -6.55 1.73 -7.00
CA THR A 36 -7.48 2.83 -7.23
C THR A 36 -8.72 2.65 -6.39
N TYR A 37 -9.07 3.66 -5.59
CA TYR A 37 -10.28 3.66 -4.77
C TYR A 37 -11.31 4.65 -5.30
N LYS A 38 -12.56 4.21 -5.42
CA LYS A 38 -13.68 5.06 -5.81
C LYS A 38 -14.86 4.85 -4.87
N LEU A 39 -15.34 5.95 -4.28
CA LEU A 39 -16.48 5.91 -3.38
C LEU A 39 -17.78 5.78 -4.19
N ALA A 40 -18.51 4.70 -3.98
CA ALA A 40 -19.81 4.45 -4.57
C ALA A 40 -20.95 4.81 -3.60
N PRO A 41 -22.19 4.98 -4.10
CA PRO A 41 -23.36 5.18 -3.25
C PRO A 41 -23.49 4.08 -2.19
N GLY A 42 -23.94 4.44 -1.00
CA GLY A 42 -24.11 3.50 0.11
C GLY A 42 -22.82 3.16 0.88
N GLY A 43 -21.74 3.92 0.69
CA GLY A 43 -20.51 3.79 1.49
C GLY A 43 -19.62 2.61 1.09
N VAL A 44 -19.88 2.00 -0.08
CA VAL A 44 -19.02 0.98 -0.66
C VAL A 44 -17.87 1.65 -1.40
N VAL A 45 -16.64 1.18 -1.18
CA VAL A 45 -15.47 1.60 -1.93
C VAL A 45 -15.20 0.58 -3.03
N GLU A 46 -15.41 0.98 -4.27
CA GLU A 46 -14.94 0.22 -5.44
C GLU A 46 -13.42 0.31 -5.46
N THR A 47 -12.76 -0.84 -5.49
CA THR A 47 -11.30 -0.91 -5.45
C THR A 47 -10.80 -1.71 -6.63
N THR A 48 -9.83 -1.15 -7.36
CA THR A 48 -9.20 -1.81 -8.49
C THR A 48 -7.71 -1.90 -8.22
N TYR A 49 -7.21 -3.12 -8.03
CA TYR A 49 -5.77 -3.39 -8.00
C TYR A 49 -5.31 -3.77 -9.39
N SER A 50 -4.38 -2.99 -9.95
CA SER A 50 -3.83 -3.20 -11.29
C SER A 50 -2.31 -3.31 -11.26
N TYR A 51 -1.75 -4.10 -12.17
CA TYR A 51 -0.30 -4.26 -12.33
C TYR A 51 0.06 -4.78 -13.72
N ARG A 52 1.32 -4.58 -14.13
CA ARG A 52 1.89 -5.19 -15.33
C ARG A 52 2.56 -6.53 -14.97
N GLU A 53 2.27 -7.58 -15.73
CA GLU A 53 2.79 -8.92 -15.44
C GLU A 53 4.21 -9.11 -16.00
N GLY A 54 5.19 -9.32 -15.12
CA GLY A 54 6.55 -9.74 -15.47
C GLY A 54 7.50 -8.64 -15.96
N SER A 55 7.00 -7.59 -16.60
CA SER A 55 7.80 -6.44 -17.06
C SER A 55 6.96 -5.16 -17.15
N PRO A 56 7.58 -3.97 -17.25
CA PRO A 56 6.85 -2.70 -17.43
C PRO A 56 5.93 -2.68 -18.67
N ASP A 57 6.30 -3.41 -19.73
CA ASP A 57 5.53 -3.55 -20.97
C ASP A 57 4.67 -4.82 -21.00
N GLY A 58 4.61 -5.56 -19.89
CA GLY A 58 3.82 -6.77 -19.75
C GLY A 58 2.31 -6.53 -19.90
N PRO A 59 1.50 -7.60 -20.02
CA PRO A 59 0.05 -7.45 -20.07
C PRO A 59 -0.46 -6.82 -18.78
N LEU A 60 -1.44 -5.92 -18.91
CA LEU A 60 -2.13 -5.33 -17.76
C LEU A 60 -3.05 -6.37 -17.14
N ARG A 61 -2.96 -6.53 -15.82
CA ARG A 61 -3.83 -7.37 -15.01
C ARG A 61 -4.58 -6.50 -14.03
N GLU A 62 -5.84 -6.82 -13.80
CA GLU A 62 -6.70 -6.08 -12.88
C GLU A 62 -7.51 -7.03 -12.01
N ARG A 63 -7.77 -6.60 -10.77
CA ARG A 63 -8.69 -7.24 -9.85
C ARG A 63 -9.60 -6.19 -9.26
N ASN A 64 -10.90 -6.46 -9.31
CA ASN A 64 -11.91 -5.60 -8.73
C ASN A 64 -12.37 -6.18 -7.39
N LEU A 65 -12.39 -5.33 -6.38
CA LEU A 65 -12.78 -5.63 -5.01
C LEU A 65 -13.80 -4.59 -4.54
N LYS A 66 -14.52 -4.94 -3.48
CA LYS A 66 -15.39 -4.00 -2.76
C LYS A 66 -14.88 -3.86 -1.33
N GLY A 67 -14.56 -2.64 -0.93
CA GLY A 67 -14.33 -2.24 0.45
C GLY A 67 -15.64 -1.84 1.11
N PHE A 68 -15.90 -2.39 2.29
CA PHE A 68 -17.04 -2.01 3.13
C PHE A 68 -16.52 -1.32 4.38
N VAL A 69 -16.79 -0.03 4.51
CA VAL A 69 -16.33 0.79 5.63
C VAL A 69 -17.06 0.39 6.92
N SER A 70 -16.31 0.22 8.00
CA SER A 70 -16.81 -0.07 9.34
C SER A 70 -17.63 1.11 9.88
N ALA A 71 -18.65 0.80 10.69
CA ALA A 71 -19.41 1.81 11.43
C ALA A 71 -18.61 2.39 12.61
N GLU A 72 -17.61 1.66 13.10
CA GLU A 72 -16.76 2.06 14.22
C GLU A 72 -15.66 3.05 13.82
N SER A 73 -15.11 2.92 12.62
CA SER A 73 -14.07 3.82 12.12
C SER A 73 -14.01 3.85 10.59
N PRO A 74 -13.88 5.04 9.97
CA PRO A 74 -13.68 5.14 8.53
C PRO A 74 -12.35 4.51 8.07
N ALA A 75 -11.40 4.26 8.97
CA ALA A 75 -10.10 3.66 8.65
C ALA A 75 -10.09 2.12 8.65
N ILE A 76 -11.20 1.47 8.96
CA ILE A 76 -11.31 0.00 9.03
C ILE A 76 -12.30 -0.48 7.98
N TRP A 77 -11.84 -1.28 7.02
CA TRP A 77 -12.67 -1.81 5.94
C TRP A 77 -12.66 -3.34 5.93
N GLY A 78 -13.76 -3.92 5.45
CA GLY A 78 -13.80 -5.31 5.02
C GLY A 78 -13.68 -5.39 3.50
N MET A 79 -12.57 -5.88 2.98
CA MET A 79 -12.31 -6.04 1.54
C MET A 79 -12.85 -7.37 1.03
N GLN A 80 -13.62 -7.34 -0.05
CA GLN A 80 -14.30 -8.51 -0.59
C GLN A 80 -14.02 -8.67 -2.09
N ILE A 81 -13.44 -9.80 -2.46
CA ILE A 81 -13.27 -10.23 -3.87
C ILE A 81 -14.44 -11.11 -4.29
N PHE A 82 -14.71 -12.18 -3.52
CA PHE A 82 -15.81 -13.12 -3.73
C PHE A 82 -16.58 -13.34 -2.43
N TRP A 83 -17.90 -13.52 -2.53
CA TRP A 83 -18.75 -13.84 -1.39
C TRP A 83 -18.46 -15.27 -0.88
N PRO A 84 -18.48 -15.55 0.44
CA PRO A 84 -18.90 -14.70 1.56
C PRO A 84 -17.79 -14.04 2.39
N VAL A 85 -16.50 -14.23 2.07
CA VAL A 85 -15.39 -13.84 2.98
C VAL A 85 -14.91 -12.41 2.73
N LYS A 86 -14.71 -11.65 3.83
CA LYS A 86 -14.07 -10.33 3.81
C LYS A 86 -12.70 -10.39 4.49
N ALA A 87 -11.69 -9.81 3.85
CA ALA A 87 -10.38 -9.59 4.44
C ALA A 87 -10.37 -8.26 5.20
N GLU A 88 -9.78 -8.24 6.39
CA GLU A 88 -9.56 -7.01 7.14
C GLU A 88 -8.61 -6.08 6.37
N TYR A 89 -8.89 -4.78 6.39
CA TYR A 89 -8.08 -3.71 5.82
C TYR A 89 -8.10 -2.54 6.80
N ARG A 90 -6.91 -2.04 7.17
CA ARG A 90 -6.77 -0.95 8.15
C ARG A 90 -5.81 0.11 7.64
N VAL A 91 -6.27 1.36 7.57
CA VAL A 91 -5.37 2.51 7.37
C VAL A 91 -4.65 2.79 8.68
N VAL A 92 -3.42 2.30 8.80
CA VAL A 92 -2.61 2.36 10.04
C VAL A 92 -1.72 3.59 10.09
N TYR A 93 -1.45 4.19 8.93
CA TYR A 93 -0.76 5.47 8.80
C TYR A 93 -1.32 6.21 7.57
N LEU A 94 -1.41 7.53 7.67
CA LEU A 94 -1.72 8.45 6.59
C LEU A 94 -1.11 9.80 6.97
N ASP A 95 -0.41 10.43 6.04
CA ASP A 95 0.07 11.80 6.24
C ASP A 95 -1.06 12.83 6.07
N ASP A 96 -0.86 14.04 6.61
CA ASP A 96 -1.87 15.10 6.64
C ASP A 96 -2.31 15.57 5.23
N ASP A 97 -1.39 15.43 4.27
CA ASP A 97 -1.57 15.82 2.87
C ASP A 97 -2.12 14.69 1.98
N TYR A 98 -2.33 13.49 2.52
CA TYR A 98 -2.85 12.32 1.82
C TYR A 98 -1.96 11.91 0.62
N GLN A 99 -0.65 12.06 0.79
CA GLN A 99 0.39 11.72 -0.17
C GLN A 99 1.00 10.34 0.09
N THR A 100 1.02 9.87 1.34
CA THR A 100 1.58 8.57 1.74
C THR A 100 0.69 7.87 2.76
N THR A 101 0.57 6.56 2.64
CA THR A 101 -0.27 5.75 3.53
C THR A 101 0.32 4.37 3.76
N ILE A 102 -0.01 3.77 4.90
CA ILE A 102 0.27 2.37 5.18
C ILE A 102 -1.05 1.69 5.49
N ILE A 103 -1.29 0.59 4.80
CA ILE A 103 -2.41 -0.31 5.02
C ILE A 103 -1.90 -1.56 5.67
N GLY A 104 -2.55 -2.01 6.74
CA GLY A 104 -2.17 -3.21 7.47
C GLY A 104 -3.33 -4.15 7.78
N ARG A 105 -2.95 -5.36 8.21
CA ARG A 105 -3.82 -6.37 8.82
C ARG A 105 -3.31 -6.74 10.20
N THR A 106 -4.21 -6.98 11.14
CA THR A 106 -3.83 -7.39 12.50
C THR A 106 -3.09 -8.74 12.54
N LYS A 107 -3.37 -9.61 11.57
CA LYS A 107 -2.66 -10.88 11.36
C LYS A 107 -1.22 -10.72 10.91
N ARG A 108 -0.83 -9.52 10.44
CA ARG A 108 0.50 -9.17 9.92
C ARG A 108 0.96 -10.01 8.72
N ASP A 109 0.02 -10.60 8.02
CA ASP A 109 0.23 -11.39 6.81
C ASP A 109 0.16 -10.54 5.53
N PHE A 110 -0.27 -9.27 5.64
CA PHE A 110 -0.31 -8.29 4.56
C PHE A 110 -0.08 -6.87 5.06
N VAL A 111 0.71 -6.12 4.31
CA VAL A 111 0.90 -4.68 4.44
C VAL A 111 1.09 -4.08 3.06
N TRP A 112 0.60 -2.87 2.85
CA TRP A 112 0.92 -2.04 1.68
C TRP A 112 1.43 -0.68 2.15
N VAL A 113 2.60 -0.30 1.66
CA VAL A 113 3.12 1.07 1.74
C VAL A 113 2.85 1.71 0.38
N MET A 114 2.05 2.79 0.38
CA MET A 114 1.59 3.40 -0.86
C MET A 114 1.81 4.91 -0.86
N ALA A 115 1.92 5.48 -2.05
CA ALA A 115 2.00 6.92 -2.26
C ALA A 115 1.19 7.37 -3.48
N ARG A 116 0.92 8.67 -3.57
CA ARG A 116 0.28 9.28 -4.75
C ARG A 116 1.19 9.31 -5.98
N THR A 117 2.49 9.08 -5.80
CA THR A 117 3.50 9.03 -6.86
C THR A 117 4.21 7.67 -6.87
N PRO A 118 4.78 7.23 -8.02
CA PRO A 118 5.49 5.94 -8.12
C PRO A 118 6.76 5.84 -7.26
N ALA A 119 7.29 6.98 -6.81
CA ALA A 119 8.40 7.07 -5.88
C ALA A 119 8.28 8.34 -5.04
N ILE A 120 8.94 8.30 -3.88
CA ILE A 120 9.04 9.39 -2.91
C ILE A 120 10.49 9.53 -2.46
N ASP A 121 10.77 10.54 -1.63
CA ASP A 121 12.08 10.72 -1.02
C ASP A 121 12.53 9.45 -0.24
N PRO A 122 13.78 8.98 -0.44
CA PRO A 122 14.27 7.78 0.22
C PRO A 122 14.21 7.80 1.76
N LYS A 123 14.37 8.95 2.40
CA LYS A 123 14.32 9.07 3.87
C LYS A 123 12.88 8.99 4.36
N THR A 124 11.94 9.60 3.64
CA THR A 124 10.51 9.44 3.91
C THR A 124 10.11 7.97 3.79
N PHE A 125 10.52 7.28 2.73
CA PHE A 125 10.25 5.86 2.56
C PHE A 125 10.85 5.01 3.70
N ALA A 126 12.10 5.27 4.10
CA ALA A 126 12.73 4.58 5.23
C ALA A 126 11.97 4.78 6.55
N THR A 127 11.38 5.97 6.76
CA THR A 127 10.52 6.26 7.92
C THR A 127 9.23 5.45 7.89
N LEU A 128 8.60 5.31 6.71
CA LEU A 128 7.43 4.44 6.54
C LEU A 128 7.78 2.96 6.82
N MET A 129 8.92 2.49 6.33
CA MET A 129 9.40 1.13 6.58
C MET A 129 9.70 0.86 8.06
N THR A 130 10.25 1.85 8.78
CA THR A 130 10.43 1.79 10.23
C THR A 130 9.09 1.70 10.96
N THR A 131 8.08 2.42 10.48
CA THR A 131 6.70 2.33 10.99
C THR A 131 6.14 0.92 10.79
N VAL A 132 6.31 0.34 9.59
CA VAL A 132 5.92 -1.04 9.30
C VAL A 132 6.59 -2.03 10.26
N GLN A 133 7.90 -1.88 10.50
CA GLN A 133 8.62 -2.73 11.47
C GLN A 133 8.07 -2.58 12.89
N THR A 134 7.81 -1.35 13.33
CA THR A 134 7.27 -1.05 14.67
C THR A 134 5.87 -1.64 14.87
N LEU A 135 5.08 -1.76 13.81
CA LEU A 135 3.78 -2.45 13.83
C LEU A 135 3.92 -3.98 13.97
N GLY A 136 5.14 -4.52 13.86
CA GLY A 136 5.51 -5.92 14.08
C GLY A 136 5.57 -6.78 12.83
N TYR A 137 5.61 -6.17 11.64
CA TYR A 137 5.80 -6.90 10.38
C TYR A 137 7.27 -7.30 10.19
N ASP A 138 7.47 -8.46 9.58
CA ASP A 138 8.80 -8.93 9.19
C ASP A 138 9.23 -8.25 7.88
N LEU A 139 10.22 -7.36 7.96
CA LEU A 139 10.73 -6.63 6.80
C LEU A 139 11.35 -7.56 5.74
N SER A 140 11.78 -8.77 6.11
CA SER A 140 12.34 -9.74 5.15
C SER A 140 11.29 -10.30 4.18
N GLN A 141 10.00 -10.18 4.53
CA GLN A 141 8.89 -10.58 3.68
C GLN A 141 8.43 -9.47 2.73
N ILE A 142 8.97 -8.25 2.89
CA ILE A 142 8.53 -7.09 2.14
C ILE A 142 9.31 -7.00 0.83
N ARG A 143 8.55 -6.89 -0.25
CA ARG A 143 9.03 -6.55 -1.57
C ARG A 143 8.92 -5.05 -1.77
N ILE A 144 9.96 -4.43 -2.31
CA ILE A 144 9.96 -3.03 -2.75
C ILE A 144 9.86 -3.00 -4.27
N HIS A 145 8.94 -2.19 -4.80
CA HIS A 145 8.69 -2.04 -6.23
C HIS A 145 9.59 -0.98 -6.86
N GLU A 146 9.81 -1.10 -8.16
CA GLU A 146 10.44 -0.02 -8.93
C GLU A 146 9.47 1.15 -9.13
N PRO A 147 9.96 2.40 -9.24
CA PRO A 147 11.37 2.82 -9.16
C PRO A 147 11.91 3.00 -7.72
N MET A 148 11.07 2.82 -6.69
CA MET A 148 11.45 3.06 -5.29
C MET A 148 12.64 2.21 -4.84
N ARG A 149 12.71 0.95 -5.28
CA ARG A 149 13.83 0.03 -4.99
C ARG A 149 15.17 0.59 -5.46
N SER A 150 15.25 1.07 -6.71
CA SER A 150 16.48 1.65 -7.26
C SER A 150 16.95 2.88 -6.48
N LEU A 151 16.02 3.73 -6.03
CA LEU A 151 16.35 4.92 -5.25
C LEU A 151 16.91 4.60 -3.86
N GLN A 152 16.43 3.53 -3.21
CA GLN A 152 16.96 3.08 -1.91
C GLN A 152 18.41 2.58 -2.01
N VAL A 153 18.74 1.87 -3.10
CA VAL A 153 20.10 1.39 -3.35
C VAL A 153 21.05 2.57 -3.55
N GLN A 154 20.67 3.54 -4.40
CA GLN A 154 21.49 4.72 -4.68
C GLN A 154 21.76 5.59 -3.45
N GLU A 155 20.76 5.79 -2.58
CA GLU A 155 20.92 6.54 -1.33
C GLU A 155 21.86 5.82 -0.35
N THR A 156 21.78 4.49 -0.27
CA THR A 156 22.65 3.67 0.58
C THR A 156 24.11 3.76 0.12
N GLU A 157 24.37 3.60 -1.18
CA GLU A 157 25.71 3.74 -1.77
C GLU A 157 26.27 5.15 -1.58
N SER A 158 25.43 6.17 -1.78
CA SER A 158 25.82 7.57 -1.58
C SER A 158 26.23 7.87 -0.13
N ASN A 159 25.56 7.26 0.86
CA ASN A 159 25.88 7.45 2.26
C ASN A 159 27.14 6.69 2.69
N ILE A 160 27.47 5.56 2.06
CA ILE A 160 28.75 4.87 2.28
C ILE A 160 29.90 5.75 1.79
N ASN A 161 29.82 6.25 0.55
CA ASN A 161 30.88 7.05 -0.07
C ASN A 161 31.12 8.43 0.59
N ARG A 162 30.19 8.93 1.42
CA ARG A 162 30.37 10.19 2.18
C ARG A 162 31.08 9.99 3.52
N ASN A 163 31.21 8.76 3.99
CA ASN A 163 31.83 8.42 5.28
C ASN A 163 33.27 7.89 5.14
N ASP A 164 33.81 7.88 3.91
CA ASP A 164 35.20 7.60 3.55
C ASP A 164 35.95 8.92 3.25
#